data_AF-A0A7J2HHX3-F1
#
_entry.id   AF-A0A7J2HHX3-F1
#
_cell.length_a   1.000
_cell.length_b   1.000
_cell.length_c   1.000
_cell.angle_alpha   90.00
_cell.angle_beta   90.00
_cell.angle_gamma   90.00
#
_symmetry.space_group_name_H-M   'P 1'
#
loop_
_entity.id
_entity.type
_entity.pdbx_description
1 polymer ?
#
loop_
_entity_poly.entity_id
_entity_poly.type
_entity_poly.pdbx_seq_one_letter_code
_entity_poly.pdbx_strand_id
1 'polypeptide(L)'
;MTSIVVEQVAAATLSIPTTPLSPGYRSLPIKVYWMESSACTVEERKAIKKALAAALGIWAGGASKLEERYPDGFRGYGSLRFEMVSDAGSAQIIVTGANLGGKAAGRATLICSDGRIVASRVEIDCSTASTPFLLSVTLHELGHALGLGHTSFSEYNGTKELMYKVLTDPNTYPSTLDHYAIYLLVIRGYSGSSVSLPAWLPYYQVAAEAPASIQELEKRVRELERKYESLSEAVAGLGGDLQRIEERLDALEREVGDLVTGLEGLGRRLNRTSQELARELSGVKQGQERLEAVLEAQEKRLNERLSDISQELNATSSEVEELKIRVAELEEQLEARDLEIMQLRRYGTILSLLVFASIILAAAGLGLALRATKAAS
;
A
#
# COMPACT_ATOMS: atom_id res chain seq x y z
N MET A 1 80.09 -7.81 -10.64
CA MET A 1 79.48 -8.49 -9.47
C MET A 1 79.67 -7.75 -8.15
N THR A 2 80.62 -6.81 -8.03
CA THR A 2 80.85 -6.02 -6.81
C THR A 2 79.82 -4.91 -6.54
N SER A 3 79.22 -4.31 -7.57
CA SER A 3 78.25 -3.21 -7.37
C SER A 3 76.91 -3.67 -6.77
N ILE A 4 76.40 -4.84 -7.18
CA ILE A 4 75.09 -5.37 -6.76
C ILE A 4 75.12 -5.79 -5.29
N VAL A 5 76.25 -6.34 -4.82
CA VAL A 5 76.39 -6.79 -3.42
C VAL A 5 76.53 -5.60 -2.47
N VAL A 6 77.20 -4.51 -2.88
CA VAL A 6 77.33 -3.30 -2.03
C VAL A 6 75.99 -2.57 -1.89
N GLU A 7 75.18 -2.52 -2.95
CA GLU A 7 73.85 -1.89 -2.92
C GLU A 7 72.83 -2.71 -2.11
N GLN A 8 72.90 -4.04 -2.16
CA GLN A 8 72.06 -4.94 -1.35
C GLN A 8 72.41 -4.95 0.14
N VAL A 9 73.69 -4.80 0.50
CA VAL A 9 74.12 -4.73 1.92
C VAL A 9 73.75 -3.37 2.54
N ALA A 10 73.72 -2.29 1.75
CA ALA A 10 73.33 -0.97 2.23
C ALA A 10 71.84 -0.86 2.62
N ALA A 11 70.92 -1.44 1.84
CA ALA A 11 69.48 -1.38 2.12
C ALA A 11 69.06 -2.06 3.44
N ALA A 12 69.77 -3.11 3.88
CA ALA A 12 69.52 -3.81 5.15
C ALA A 12 69.80 -2.95 6.40
N THR A 13 70.36 -1.75 6.25
CA THR A 13 70.59 -0.78 7.34
C THR A 13 69.47 0.26 7.47
N LEU A 14 68.55 0.34 6.49
CA LEU A 14 67.40 1.24 6.55
C LEU A 14 66.40 0.68 7.56
N SER A 15 66.12 1.47 8.60
CA SER A 15 65.19 1.09 9.65
C SER A 15 64.29 2.25 10.06
N ILE A 16 63.09 1.90 10.50
CA ILE A 16 62.12 2.82 11.07
C ILE A 16 61.74 2.35 12.47
N PRO A 17 61.79 3.22 13.49
CA PRO A 17 61.24 2.91 14.80
C PRO A 17 59.75 2.59 14.69
N THR A 18 59.26 1.68 15.53
CA THR A 18 57.86 1.28 15.54
C THR A 18 57.30 1.22 16.95
N THR A 19 56.00 1.49 17.09
CA THR A 19 55.23 1.28 18.31
C THR A 19 54.21 0.16 18.05
N PRO A 20 54.22 -0.93 18.85
CA PRO A 20 53.30 -2.05 18.67
C PRO A 20 51.82 -1.64 18.72
N LEU A 21 50.97 -2.33 17.96
CA LEU A 21 49.52 -2.12 17.94
C LEU A 21 48.81 -3.16 18.81
N SER A 22 47.79 -2.74 19.55
CA SER A 22 46.93 -3.68 20.27
C SER A 22 46.10 -4.52 19.28
N PRO A 23 45.64 -5.73 19.66
CA PRO A 23 44.78 -6.56 18.81
C PRO A 23 43.52 -5.84 18.31
N GLY A 24 42.89 -5.02 19.16
CA GLY A 24 41.72 -4.22 18.78
C GLY A 24 42.05 -3.07 17.84
N TYR A 25 43.24 -2.47 17.95
CA TYR A 25 43.65 -1.39 17.05
C TYR A 25 43.94 -1.87 15.63
N ARG A 26 44.56 -3.05 15.49
CA ARG A 26 44.88 -3.64 14.18
C ARG A 26 43.73 -4.42 13.53
N SER A 27 42.52 -4.39 14.11
CA SER A 27 41.34 -5.01 13.50
C SER A 27 40.99 -4.29 12.20
N LEU A 28 40.78 -5.05 11.13
CA LEU A 28 40.44 -4.50 9.81
C LEU A 28 38.93 -4.50 9.57
N PRO A 29 38.38 -3.48 8.89
CA PRO A 29 39.06 -2.25 8.48
C PRO A 29 39.43 -1.36 9.67
N ILE A 30 40.51 -0.58 9.55
CA ILE A 30 40.87 0.43 10.56
C ILE A 30 39.84 1.55 10.46
N LYS A 31 39.09 1.78 11.53
CA LYS A 31 38.02 2.79 11.58
C LYS A 31 38.61 4.16 11.91
N VAL A 32 38.23 5.13 11.10
CA VAL A 32 38.70 6.51 11.15
C VAL A 32 37.50 7.43 11.37
N TYR A 33 37.55 8.27 12.39
CA TYR A 33 36.53 9.27 12.66
C TYR A 33 37.05 10.67 12.34
N TRP A 34 36.29 11.44 11.57
CA TRP A 34 36.53 12.87 11.43
C TRP A 34 35.83 13.63 12.54
N MET A 35 36.59 14.28 13.41
CA MET A 35 36.06 15.14 14.45
C MET A 35 35.96 16.58 13.94
N GLU A 36 34.73 17.10 13.90
CA GLU A 36 34.51 18.51 13.58
C GLU A 36 35.14 19.42 14.62
N SER A 37 35.81 20.47 14.15
CA SER A 37 36.52 21.44 14.99
C SER A 37 36.24 22.84 14.47
N SER A 38 35.96 23.77 15.38
CA SER A 38 35.81 25.20 15.07
C SER A 38 37.16 25.92 14.93
N ALA A 39 38.29 25.22 15.09
CA ALA A 39 39.62 25.83 15.01
C ALA A 39 39.98 26.30 13.59
N CYS A 40 39.55 25.57 12.56
CA CYS A 40 39.78 25.92 11.16
C CYS A 40 38.54 26.55 10.51
N THR A 41 38.72 27.23 9.40
CA THR A 41 37.65 27.68 8.50
C THR A 41 36.97 26.49 7.79
N VAL A 42 35.83 26.74 7.13
CA VAL A 42 35.08 25.71 6.40
C VAL A 42 35.92 25.16 5.24
N GLU A 43 36.61 26.03 4.52
CA GLU A 43 37.44 25.74 3.35
C GLU A 43 38.65 24.90 3.75
N GLU A 44 39.33 25.27 4.83
CA GLU A 44 40.47 24.51 5.37
C GLU A 44 40.02 23.12 5.83
N ARG A 45 38.90 23.00 6.56
CA ARG A 45 38.34 21.69 6.92
C ARG A 45 38.05 20.83 5.70
N LYS A 46 37.47 21.42 4.65
CA LYS A 46 37.17 20.71 3.39
C LYS A 46 38.45 20.22 2.71
N ALA A 47 39.49 21.04 2.68
CA ALA A 47 40.79 20.67 2.13
C ALA A 47 41.45 19.53 2.93
N ILE A 48 41.47 19.63 4.27
CA ILE A 48 42.03 18.58 5.15
C ILE A 48 41.25 17.27 5.00
N LYS A 49 39.91 17.30 4.99
CA LYS A 49 39.08 16.10 4.73
C LYS A 49 39.39 15.45 3.40
N LYS A 50 39.56 16.25 2.34
CA LYS A 50 39.93 15.75 1.01
C LYS A 50 41.31 15.10 1.02
N ALA A 51 42.28 15.72 1.68
CA ALA A 51 43.62 15.18 1.83
C ALA A 51 43.64 13.90 2.67
N LEU A 52 42.84 13.82 3.74
CA LEU A 52 42.64 12.62 4.53
C LEU A 52 42.11 11.47 3.67
N ALA A 53 41.03 11.70 2.91
CA ALA A 53 40.48 10.68 2.02
C ALA A 53 41.51 10.17 0.99
N ALA A 54 42.29 11.09 0.41
CA ALA A 54 43.38 10.74 -0.50
C ALA A 54 44.50 9.94 0.20
N ALA A 55 44.92 10.34 1.39
CA ALA A 55 45.97 9.69 2.15
C ALA A 55 45.58 8.27 2.60
N LEU A 56 44.35 8.07 3.08
CA LEU A 56 43.81 6.73 3.38
C LEU A 56 43.80 5.85 2.13
N GLY A 57 43.43 6.41 0.98
CA GLY A 57 43.47 5.72 -0.30
C GLY A 57 44.89 5.34 -0.75
N ILE A 58 45.88 6.22 -0.54
CA ILE A 58 47.29 5.95 -0.86
C ILE A 58 47.86 4.82 0.01
N TRP A 59 47.61 4.85 1.33
CA TRP A 59 48.05 3.78 2.22
C TRP A 59 47.43 2.42 1.85
N ALA A 60 46.11 2.36 1.64
CA ALA A 60 45.42 1.11 1.26
C ALA A 60 45.79 0.64 -0.16
N GLY A 61 45.93 1.57 -1.10
CA GLY A 61 46.32 1.29 -2.48
C GLY A 61 47.77 0.80 -2.59
N GLY A 62 48.70 1.41 -1.86
CA GLY A 62 50.09 0.97 -1.76
C GLY A 62 50.21 -0.43 -1.17
N ALA A 63 49.38 -0.75 -0.16
CA ALA A 63 49.32 -2.09 0.40
C ALA A 63 48.88 -3.14 -0.62
N SER A 64 47.84 -2.83 -1.40
CA SER A 64 47.37 -3.70 -2.48
C SER A 64 48.42 -3.88 -3.57
N LYS A 65 49.07 -2.79 -4.00
CA LYS A 65 50.13 -2.80 -5.03
C LYS A 65 51.33 -3.66 -4.60
N LEU A 66 51.72 -3.58 -3.33
CA LEU A 66 52.84 -4.37 -2.82
C LEU A 66 52.51 -5.85 -2.67
N GLU A 67 51.30 -6.21 -2.23
CA GLU A 67 50.87 -7.61 -2.24
C GLU A 67 50.84 -8.18 -3.66
N GLU A 68 50.34 -7.42 -4.64
CA GLU A 68 50.36 -7.85 -6.04
C GLU A 68 51.80 -8.04 -6.56
N ARG A 69 52.69 -7.10 -6.26
CA ARG A 69 54.09 -7.12 -6.72
C ARG A 69 54.94 -8.19 -6.02
N TYR A 70 54.68 -8.43 -4.74
CA TYR A 70 55.47 -9.31 -3.86
C TYR A 70 54.53 -10.19 -3.00
N PRO A 71 53.79 -11.13 -3.61
CA PRO A 71 52.70 -11.87 -2.94
C PRO A 71 53.19 -12.71 -1.75
N ASP A 72 54.40 -13.24 -1.81
CA ASP A 72 54.99 -14.00 -0.70
C ASP A 72 55.51 -13.11 0.43
N GLY A 73 55.91 -11.87 0.11
CA GLY A 73 56.43 -10.89 1.07
C GLY A 73 55.35 -10.12 1.82
N PHE A 74 54.18 -9.95 1.21
CA PHE A 74 53.08 -9.10 1.70
C PHE A 74 51.72 -9.83 1.73
N ARG A 75 51.71 -11.14 1.96
CA ARG A 75 50.47 -11.93 2.00
C ARG A 75 49.44 -11.35 2.99
N GLY A 76 48.27 -11.04 2.47
CA GLY A 76 47.14 -10.45 3.20
C GLY A 76 47.24 -8.93 3.38
N TYR A 77 48.28 -8.25 2.89
CA TYR A 77 48.46 -6.82 3.13
C TYR A 77 47.44 -5.94 2.41
N GLY A 78 46.96 -6.34 1.22
CA GLY A 78 45.87 -5.70 0.48
C GLY A 78 44.51 -5.77 1.19
N SER A 79 44.40 -6.51 2.30
CA SER A 79 43.25 -6.40 3.20
C SER A 79 43.27 -5.12 4.04
N LEU A 80 44.41 -4.41 4.13
CA LEU A 80 44.51 -3.11 4.79
C LEU A 80 43.53 -2.13 4.13
N ARG A 81 42.50 -1.77 4.87
CA ARG A 81 41.46 -0.84 4.45
C ARG A 81 41.11 0.08 5.60
N PHE A 82 40.65 1.26 5.24
CA PHE A 82 40.16 2.26 6.17
C PHE A 82 38.67 2.47 5.96
N GLU A 83 37.95 2.61 7.06
CA GLU A 83 36.51 2.88 7.04
C GLU A 83 36.24 4.19 7.78
N MET A 84 35.59 5.14 7.11
CA MET A 84 35.14 6.35 7.80
C MET A 84 33.90 6.02 8.62
N VAL A 85 33.97 6.22 9.93
CA VAL A 85 32.85 6.01 10.86
C VAL A 85 32.27 7.34 11.34
N SER A 86 31.02 7.31 11.80
CA SER A 86 30.30 8.48 12.32
C SER A 86 30.39 8.63 13.85
N ASP A 87 30.87 7.60 14.55
CA ASP A 87 31.00 7.59 16.01
C ASP A 87 32.47 7.55 16.45
N ALA A 88 32.86 8.50 17.29
CA ALA A 88 34.23 8.63 17.80
C ALA A 88 34.63 7.46 18.73
N GLY A 89 33.69 6.91 19.51
CA GLY A 89 33.98 5.83 20.47
C GLY A 89 34.34 4.51 19.78
N SER A 90 33.89 4.33 18.55
CA SER A 90 34.18 3.15 17.72
C SER A 90 35.45 3.26 16.87
N ALA A 91 36.09 4.43 16.82
CA ALA A 91 37.22 4.70 15.93
C ALA A 91 38.56 4.35 16.56
N GLN A 92 39.46 3.76 15.76
CA GLN A 92 40.87 3.60 16.14
C GLN A 92 41.64 4.91 15.95
N ILE A 93 41.35 5.66 14.88
CA ILE A 93 42.03 6.92 14.54
C ILE A 93 41.00 8.04 14.54
N ILE A 94 41.23 9.09 15.33
CA ILE A 94 40.45 10.33 15.29
C ILE A 94 41.26 11.39 14.56
N VAL A 95 40.71 11.98 13.52
CA VAL A 95 41.36 13.04 12.73
C VAL A 95 40.62 14.35 12.88
N THR A 96 41.34 15.46 13.05
CA THR A 96 40.74 16.79 13.13
C THR A 96 41.66 17.90 12.61
N GLY A 97 41.09 19.06 12.32
CA GLY A 97 41.84 20.30 12.11
C GLY A 97 42.07 21.04 13.43
N ALA A 98 43.29 21.51 13.67
CA ALA A 98 43.67 22.22 14.89
C ALA A 98 44.55 23.43 14.59
N ASN A 99 44.65 24.38 15.53
CA ASN A 99 45.64 25.45 15.46
C ASN A 99 46.82 25.07 16.36
N LEU A 100 47.92 24.62 15.75
CA LEU A 100 49.14 24.17 16.41
C LEU A 100 50.14 25.31 16.62
N GLY A 101 49.75 26.56 16.33
CA GLY A 101 50.54 27.76 16.60
C GLY A 101 51.82 27.85 15.76
N GLY A 102 51.80 27.31 14.54
CA GLY A 102 52.94 27.35 13.60
C GLY A 102 54.16 26.52 14.01
N LYS A 103 54.05 25.70 15.06
CA LYS A 103 55.17 24.87 15.57
C LYS A 103 55.30 23.53 14.84
N ALA A 104 54.22 23.05 14.23
CA ALA A 104 54.17 21.81 13.47
C ALA A 104 53.05 21.89 12.43
N ALA A 105 53.24 21.27 11.26
CA ALA A 105 52.24 21.20 10.21
C ALA A 105 51.14 20.16 10.52
N GLY A 106 51.48 19.17 11.35
CA GLY A 106 50.60 18.13 11.87
C GLY A 106 51.10 17.61 13.21
N ARG A 107 50.28 16.79 13.88
CA ARG A 107 50.63 16.08 15.10
C ARG A 107 49.79 14.82 15.27
N ALA A 108 50.46 13.68 15.38
CA ALA A 108 49.87 12.44 15.86
C ALA A 108 50.14 12.24 17.36
N THR A 109 49.08 12.05 18.13
CA THR A 109 49.12 11.67 19.54
C THR A 109 48.70 10.21 19.66
N LEU A 110 49.58 9.39 20.26
CA LEU A 110 49.36 7.96 20.44
C LEU A 110 48.84 7.70 21.86
N ILE A 111 47.73 6.99 21.96
CA ILE A 111 47.16 6.57 23.24
C ILE A 111 47.57 5.11 23.44
N CYS A 112 48.42 4.87 24.44
CA CYS A 112 49.03 3.57 24.67
C CYS A 112 48.55 2.93 25.97
N SER A 113 48.36 1.61 25.95
CA SER A 113 48.16 0.75 27.11
C SER A 113 49.09 -0.46 26.99
N ASP A 114 49.81 -0.78 28.05
CA ASP A 114 50.82 -1.85 28.08
C ASP A 114 51.83 -1.80 26.92
N GLY A 115 52.29 -0.58 26.60
CA GLY A 115 53.26 -0.33 25.52
C GLY A 115 52.71 -0.54 24.11
N ARG A 116 51.39 -0.70 23.95
CA ARG A 116 50.71 -0.86 22.65
C ARG A 116 49.74 0.27 22.39
N ILE A 117 49.64 0.69 21.13
CA ILE A 117 48.64 1.68 20.69
C ILE A 117 47.24 1.06 20.78
N VAL A 118 46.34 1.73 21.50
CA VAL A 118 44.92 1.36 21.62
C VAL A 118 44.00 2.36 20.94
N ALA A 119 44.44 3.60 20.73
CA ALA A 119 43.79 4.62 19.93
C ALA A 119 44.82 5.67 19.49
N SER A 120 44.52 6.46 18.47
CA SER A 120 45.37 7.60 18.08
C SER A 120 44.53 8.80 17.67
N ARG A 121 45.15 9.97 17.77
CA ARG A 121 44.57 11.24 17.36
C ARG A 121 45.52 11.98 16.44
N VAL A 122 45.08 12.31 15.25
CA VAL A 122 45.81 13.08 14.25
C VAL A 122 45.21 14.48 14.17
N GLU A 123 46.04 15.49 14.35
CA GLU A 123 45.68 16.89 14.28
C GLU A 123 46.46 17.53 13.14
N ILE A 124 45.77 18.05 12.12
CA ILE A 124 46.39 18.77 11.01
C ILE A 124 46.26 20.27 11.28
N ASP A 125 47.38 21.00 11.19
CA ASP A 125 47.35 22.43 11.41
C ASP A 125 46.51 23.14 10.32
N CYS A 126 45.64 24.06 10.72
CA CYS A 126 44.76 24.77 9.78
C CYS A 126 45.55 25.51 8.69
N SER A 127 46.71 26.08 9.02
CA SER A 127 47.54 26.80 8.04
C SER A 127 48.13 25.87 6.99
N THR A 128 48.28 24.56 7.28
CA THR A 128 48.75 23.55 6.32
C THR A 128 47.74 23.32 5.21
N ALA A 129 46.45 23.57 5.43
CA ALA A 129 45.37 23.28 4.47
C ALA A 129 45.50 24.04 3.14
N SER A 130 46.21 25.16 3.12
CA SER A 130 46.48 25.96 1.91
C SER A 130 47.87 25.71 1.32
N THR A 131 48.67 24.82 1.90
CA THR A 131 50.04 24.54 1.47
C THR A 131 50.12 23.35 0.52
N PRO A 132 51.15 23.27 -0.34
CA PRO A 132 51.38 22.08 -1.16
C PRO A 132 51.73 20.83 -0.33
N PHE A 133 52.12 21.00 0.93
CA PHE A 133 52.52 19.90 1.82
C PHE A 133 51.34 19.15 2.45
N LEU A 134 50.10 19.63 2.29
CA LEU A 134 48.93 19.09 2.97
C LEU A 134 48.80 17.56 2.86
N LEU A 135 48.98 17.01 1.65
CA LEU A 135 48.86 15.57 1.45
C LEU A 135 50.01 14.81 2.13
N SER A 136 51.26 15.22 1.93
CA SER A 136 52.44 14.59 2.53
C SER A 136 52.41 14.65 4.06
N VAL A 137 52.00 15.78 4.65
CA VAL A 137 51.80 15.90 6.10
C VAL A 137 50.71 14.94 6.57
N THR A 138 49.57 14.88 5.86
CA THR A 138 48.48 13.96 6.24
C THR A 138 48.92 12.50 6.16
N LEU A 139 49.72 12.12 5.14
CA LEU A 139 50.31 10.79 5.02
C LEU A 139 51.26 10.48 6.18
N HIS A 140 52.14 11.42 6.52
CA HIS A 140 53.12 11.30 7.59
C HIS A 140 52.46 11.10 8.96
N GLU A 141 51.47 11.93 9.30
CA GLU A 141 50.77 11.81 10.59
C GLU A 141 49.93 10.52 10.67
N LEU A 142 49.38 10.05 9.55
CA LEU A 142 48.75 8.74 9.49
C LEU A 142 49.77 7.60 9.67
N GLY A 143 51.00 7.76 9.15
CA GLY A 143 52.09 6.83 9.41
C GLY A 143 52.35 6.68 10.92
N HIS A 144 52.41 7.80 11.65
CA HIS A 144 52.49 7.78 13.10
C HIS A 144 51.28 7.10 13.76
N ALA A 145 50.06 7.42 13.34
CA ALA A 145 48.86 6.75 13.82
C ALA A 145 48.91 5.24 13.61
N LEU A 146 49.57 4.76 12.55
CA LEU A 146 49.76 3.33 12.27
C LEU A 146 50.96 2.71 13.00
N GLY A 147 51.61 3.47 13.89
CA GLY A 147 52.69 3.01 14.76
C GLY A 147 54.09 3.26 14.23
N LEU A 148 54.26 4.01 13.14
CA LEU A 148 55.58 4.38 12.63
C LEU A 148 56.20 5.52 13.44
N GLY A 149 57.49 5.46 13.69
CA GLY A 149 58.29 6.57 14.24
C GLY A 149 58.97 7.39 13.15
N HIS A 150 59.92 8.23 13.55
CA HIS A 150 60.76 8.94 12.58
C HIS A 150 61.98 8.13 12.18
N THR A 151 62.29 8.07 10.90
CA THR A 151 63.57 7.55 10.40
C THR A 151 64.72 8.50 10.74
N SER A 152 65.95 7.98 10.74
CA SER A 152 67.16 8.77 10.94
C SER A 152 67.75 9.35 9.65
N PHE A 153 67.09 9.13 8.50
CA PHE A 153 67.56 9.53 7.17
C PHE A 153 66.46 10.26 6.42
N SER A 154 66.82 11.31 5.69
CA SER A 154 65.88 12.14 4.92
C SER A 154 65.69 11.66 3.48
N GLU A 155 66.65 10.89 2.98
CA GLU A 155 66.71 10.42 1.60
C GLU A 155 67.60 9.18 1.53
N TYR A 156 67.27 8.27 0.61
CA TYR A 156 68.14 7.19 0.20
C TYR A 156 68.11 7.05 -1.33
N ASN A 157 69.27 7.02 -1.96
CA ASN A 157 69.42 6.94 -3.43
C ASN A 157 68.52 7.92 -4.21
N GLY A 158 68.49 9.19 -3.82
CA GLY A 158 67.67 10.22 -4.48
C GLY A 158 66.17 10.18 -4.12
N THR A 159 65.74 9.21 -3.33
CA THR A 159 64.34 9.03 -2.93
C THR A 159 64.11 9.57 -1.52
N LYS A 160 63.28 10.61 -1.39
CA LYS A 160 62.91 11.21 -0.09
C LYS A 160 62.18 10.22 0.80
N GLU A 161 62.36 10.32 2.10
CA GLU A 161 61.68 9.48 3.10
C GLU A 161 60.54 10.28 3.74
N LEU A 162 59.30 9.77 3.62
CA LEU A 162 58.11 10.38 4.19
C LEU A 162 58.23 10.51 5.70
N MET A 163 58.68 9.46 6.37
CA MET A 163 58.75 9.39 7.84
C MET A 163 60.01 10.07 8.40
N TYR A 164 60.73 10.87 7.61
CA TYR A 164 61.76 11.73 8.15
C TYR A 164 61.15 12.93 8.89
N LYS A 165 61.78 13.36 9.99
CA LYS A 165 61.26 14.41 10.90
C LYS A 165 60.94 15.75 10.22
N VAL A 166 61.55 16.05 9.07
CA VAL A 166 61.36 17.32 8.36
C VAL A 166 61.03 17.03 6.90
N LEU A 167 59.78 17.27 6.50
CA LEU A 167 59.38 17.18 5.10
C LEU A 167 59.98 18.34 4.30
N THR A 168 60.80 18.01 3.31
CA THR A 168 61.44 18.99 2.41
C THR A 168 60.78 19.06 1.03
N ASP A 169 59.97 18.06 0.67
CA ASP A 169 59.30 17.96 -0.62
C ASP A 169 57.80 17.69 -0.41
N PRO A 170 56.89 18.50 -0.99
CA PRO A 170 55.45 18.31 -0.87
C PRO A 170 54.90 17.05 -1.55
N ASN A 171 55.69 16.40 -2.41
CA ASN A 171 55.34 15.18 -3.14
C ASN A 171 56.10 13.96 -2.59
N THR A 172 56.17 13.83 -1.28
CA THR A 172 56.79 12.67 -0.62
C THR A 172 55.69 11.68 -0.22
N TYR A 173 55.88 10.41 -0.56
CA TYR A 173 54.91 9.35 -0.33
C TYR A 173 55.51 8.21 0.49
N PRO A 174 54.67 7.33 1.08
CA PRO A 174 55.16 6.22 1.89
C PRO A 174 56.14 5.34 1.13
N SER A 175 57.26 4.98 1.76
CA SER A 175 58.26 4.09 1.17
C SER A 175 57.90 2.61 1.33
N THR A 176 58.64 1.73 0.65
CA THR A 176 58.54 0.29 0.90
C THR A 176 58.93 -0.08 2.33
N LEU A 177 59.79 0.71 2.99
CA LEU A 177 60.10 0.56 4.41
C LEU A 177 58.87 0.85 5.27
N ASP A 178 58.18 1.96 5.00
CA ASP A 178 56.98 2.35 5.74
C ASP A 178 55.88 1.29 5.62
N HIS A 179 55.61 0.86 4.39
CA HIS A 179 54.62 -0.18 4.12
C HIS A 179 55.00 -1.53 4.72
N TYR A 180 56.27 -1.91 4.67
CA TYR A 180 56.75 -3.16 5.28
C TYR A 180 56.58 -3.13 6.80
N ALA A 181 56.89 -2.00 7.45
CA ALA A 181 56.66 -1.82 8.87
C ALA A 181 55.16 -1.90 9.23
N ILE A 182 54.28 -1.25 8.47
CA ILE A 182 52.83 -1.33 8.70
C ILE A 182 52.30 -2.75 8.46
N TYR A 183 52.77 -3.44 7.42
CA TYR A 183 52.42 -4.85 7.19
C TYR A 183 52.78 -5.71 8.41
N LEU A 184 53.98 -5.55 8.95
CA LEU A 184 54.39 -6.27 10.15
C LEU A 184 53.53 -5.91 11.37
N LEU A 185 53.25 -4.62 11.61
CA LEU A 185 52.47 -4.17 12.75
C LEU A 185 51.00 -4.60 12.68
N VAL A 186 50.33 -4.35 11.55
CA VAL A 186 48.89 -4.54 11.39
C VAL A 186 48.57 -6.01 11.11
N ILE A 187 49.19 -6.58 10.07
CA ILE A 187 48.85 -7.92 9.58
C ILE A 187 49.55 -9.00 10.42
N ARG A 188 50.85 -8.83 10.67
CA ARG A 188 51.65 -9.85 11.38
C ARG A 188 51.63 -9.70 12.90
N GLY A 189 51.11 -8.58 13.44
CA GLY A 189 51.04 -8.34 14.88
C GLY A 189 52.42 -8.19 15.53
N TYR A 190 53.40 -7.65 14.80
CA TYR A 190 54.75 -7.43 15.28
C TYR A 190 54.77 -6.53 16.52
N SER A 191 55.62 -6.87 17.49
CA SER A 191 55.71 -6.19 18.79
C SER A 191 57.09 -5.60 19.08
N GLY A 192 57.98 -5.51 18.09
CA GLY A 192 59.28 -4.88 18.25
C GLY A 192 59.22 -3.36 18.15
N SER A 193 60.30 -2.71 18.59
CA SER A 193 60.44 -1.24 18.61
C SER A 193 61.09 -0.64 17.36
N SER A 194 61.49 -1.49 16.41
CA SER A 194 62.07 -1.07 15.13
C SER A 194 61.86 -2.16 14.07
N VAL A 195 61.75 -1.75 12.81
CA VAL A 195 61.70 -2.61 11.63
C VAL A 195 62.79 -2.17 10.66
N SER A 196 63.59 -3.13 10.19
CA SER A 196 64.56 -2.94 9.11
C SER A 196 64.02 -3.45 7.79
N LEU A 197 64.36 -2.77 6.69
CA LEU A 197 64.02 -3.22 5.35
C LEU A 197 64.75 -4.54 5.05
N PRO A 198 64.05 -5.59 4.61
CA PRO A 198 64.69 -6.87 4.32
C PRO A 198 65.44 -6.80 2.99
N ALA A 199 66.53 -7.57 2.86
CA ALA A 199 67.41 -7.53 1.69
C ALA A 199 66.73 -7.84 0.34
N TRP A 200 65.57 -8.50 0.36
CA TRP A 200 64.80 -8.81 -0.85
C TRP A 200 63.89 -7.66 -1.33
N LEU A 201 63.61 -6.68 -0.46
CA LEU A 201 62.69 -5.59 -0.76
C LEU A 201 63.48 -4.32 -1.10
N PRO A 202 63.47 -3.84 -2.36
CA PRO A 202 64.15 -2.60 -2.69
C PRO A 202 63.47 -1.40 -2.02
N TYR A 203 64.27 -0.39 -1.66
CA TYR A 203 63.78 0.88 -1.14
C TYR A 203 63.29 1.77 -2.28
N TYR A 204 62.02 2.18 -2.24
CA TYR A 204 61.43 3.19 -3.13
C TYR A 204 60.13 3.75 -2.54
N GLN A 205 59.67 4.91 -3.00
CA GLN A 205 58.36 5.45 -2.64
C GLN A 205 57.23 4.69 -3.34
N VAL A 206 56.30 4.19 -2.54
CA VAL A 206 55.07 3.50 -2.93
C VAL A 206 53.95 4.53 -3.08
N ALA A 207 54.21 5.58 -3.85
CA ALA A 207 53.16 6.21 -4.62
C ALA A 207 53.72 6.81 -5.91
N ALA A 208 52.93 6.65 -6.97
CA ALA A 208 53.20 7.02 -8.34
C ALA A 208 54.62 6.63 -8.85
N GLU A 209 54.81 5.43 -9.39
CA GLU A 209 54.94 5.44 -10.86
C GLU A 209 53.98 6.46 -11.47
N ALA A 210 54.54 7.48 -12.13
CA ALA A 210 53.83 8.56 -12.82
C ALA A 210 52.45 8.11 -13.33
N PRO A 211 51.41 8.97 -13.21
CA PRO A 211 50.03 8.61 -13.57
C PRO A 211 50.10 7.90 -14.91
N ALA A 212 49.55 6.68 -14.94
CA ALA A 212 49.70 5.74 -16.04
C ALA A 212 49.88 6.49 -17.36
N SER A 213 51.05 6.30 -18.02
CA SER A 213 51.56 7.13 -19.13
C SER A 213 50.45 7.86 -19.86
N ILE A 214 50.52 9.17 -20.15
CA ILE A 214 49.47 9.97 -20.82
C ILE A 214 48.45 9.16 -21.65
N GLN A 215 48.90 8.25 -22.51
CA GLN A 215 48.12 7.21 -23.21
C GLN A 215 47.08 6.41 -22.38
N GLU A 216 47.40 5.91 -21.19
CA GLU A 216 46.50 5.16 -20.30
C GLU A 216 45.52 6.10 -19.58
N LEU A 217 45.95 7.32 -19.21
CA LEU A 217 45.01 8.35 -18.75
C LEU A 217 44.02 8.72 -19.86
N GLU A 218 44.49 8.94 -21.08
CA GLU A 218 43.63 9.19 -22.24
C GLU A 218 42.70 8.00 -22.51
N LYS A 219 43.17 6.76 -22.33
CA LYS A 219 42.34 5.56 -22.49
C LYS A 219 41.20 5.55 -21.45
N ARG A 220 41.50 5.88 -20.20
CA ARG A 220 40.50 5.98 -19.13
C ARG A 220 39.53 7.14 -19.36
N VAL A 221 40.00 8.29 -19.83
CA VAL A 221 39.13 9.42 -20.21
C VAL A 221 38.20 9.00 -21.34
N ARG A 222 38.71 8.38 -22.40
CA ARG A 222 37.89 7.85 -23.51
C ARG A 222 36.88 6.81 -23.04
N GLU A 223 37.25 5.95 -22.09
CA GLU A 223 36.32 4.97 -21.51
C GLU A 223 35.22 5.64 -20.69
N LEU A 224 35.56 6.65 -19.90
CA LEU A 224 34.60 7.44 -19.13
C LEU A 224 33.67 8.24 -20.03
N GLU A 225 34.18 8.83 -21.11
CA GLU A 225 33.37 9.53 -22.12
C GLU A 225 32.33 8.59 -22.74
N ARG A 226 32.73 7.38 -23.14
CA ARG A 226 31.77 6.37 -23.65
C ARG A 226 30.73 5.96 -22.62
N LYS A 227 31.14 5.77 -21.36
CA LYS A 227 30.20 5.45 -20.27
C LYS A 227 29.24 6.60 -20.02
N TYR A 228 29.72 7.83 -20.09
CA TYR A 228 28.89 9.03 -19.95
C TYR A 228 27.88 9.15 -21.09
N GLU A 229 28.31 8.91 -22.33
CA GLU A 229 27.44 8.94 -23.51
C GLU A 229 26.35 7.86 -23.42
N SER A 230 26.74 6.62 -23.10
CA SER A 230 25.79 5.51 -22.88
C SER A 230 24.81 5.81 -21.74
N LEU A 231 25.28 6.42 -20.64
CA LEU A 231 24.42 6.81 -19.53
C LEU A 231 23.48 7.95 -19.93
N SER A 232 23.96 8.92 -20.71
CA SER A 232 23.16 10.03 -21.23
C SER A 232 22.04 9.54 -22.15
N GLU A 233 22.32 8.57 -23.03
CA GLU A 233 21.31 7.92 -23.86
C GLU A 233 20.28 7.16 -23.02
N ALA A 234 20.72 6.41 -22.01
CA ALA A 234 19.82 5.70 -21.10
C ALA A 234 18.91 6.66 -20.33
N VAL A 235 19.44 7.79 -19.85
CA VAL A 235 18.65 8.84 -19.18
C VAL A 235 17.65 9.47 -20.14
N ALA A 236 18.03 9.74 -21.39
CA ALA A 236 17.10 10.23 -22.40
C ALA A 236 15.98 9.21 -22.70
N GLY A 237 16.31 7.93 -22.78
CA GLY A 237 15.34 6.84 -22.92
C GLY A 237 14.36 6.77 -21.74
N LEU A 238 14.87 6.83 -20.51
CA LEU A 238 14.05 6.89 -19.30
C LEU A 238 13.14 8.12 -19.27
N GLY A 239 13.61 9.27 -19.78
CA GLY A 239 12.78 10.47 -19.95
C GLY A 239 11.60 10.22 -20.89
N GLY A 240 11.82 9.54 -22.01
CA GLY A 240 10.76 9.16 -22.94
C GLY A 240 9.76 8.17 -22.35
N ASP A 241 10.23 7.23 -21.55
CA ASP A 241 9.33 6.27 -20.88
C ASP A 241 8.51 6.92 -19.77
N LEU A 242 9.08 7.88 -19.01
CA LEU A 242 8.34 8.69 -18.04
C LEU A 242 7.20 9.47 -18.71
N GLN A 243 7.47 10.15 -19.81
CA GLN A 243 6.44 10.88 -20.55
C GLN A 243 5.30 9.96 -21.01
N ARG A 244 5.64 8.74 -21.48
CA ARG A 244 4.64 7.74 -21.90
C ARG A 244 3.81 7.22 -20.72
N ILE A 245 4.39 7.14 -19.53
CA ILE A 245 3.68 6.77 -18.30
C ILE A 245 2.74 7.89 -17.88
N GLU A 246 3.17 9.14 -17.93
CA GLU A 246 2.33 10.31 -17.63
C GLU A 246 1.10 10.37 -18.55
N GLU A 247 1.28 10.19 -19.86
CA GLU A 247 0.17 10.14 -20.82
C GLU A 247 -0.85 9.03 -20.50
N ARG A 248 -0.36 7.86 -20.06
CA ARG A 248 -1.22 6.73 -19.65
C ARG A 248 -1.93 7.01 -18.34
N LEU A 249 -1.28 7.69 -17.39
CA LEU A 249 -1.87 8.07 -16.12
C LEU A 249 -3.04 9.05 -16.36
N ASP A 250 -2.83 10.07 -17.18
CA ASP A 250 -3.86 11.03 -17.55
C ASP A 250 -5.05 10.36 -18.24
N ALA A 251 -4.80 9.36 -19.11
CA ALA A 251 -5.86 8.58 -19.73
C ALA A 251 -6.67 7.78 -18.70
N LEU A 252 -5.97 7.15 -17.75
CA LEU A 252 -6.60 6.37 -16.69
C LEU A 252 -7.45 7.25 -15.76
N GLU A 253 -6.95 8.45 -15.41
CA GLU A 253 -7.69 9.41 -14.60
C GLU A 253 -9.01 9.84 -15.26
N ARG A 254 -8.99 10.07 -16.58
CA ARG A 254 -10.22 10.36 -17.34
C ARG A 254 -11.20 9.19 -17.32
N GLU A 255 -10.73 7.97 -17.57
CA GLU A 255 -11.59 6.77 -17.52
C GLU A 255 -12.22 6.56 -16.14
N VAL A 256 -11.45 6.76 -15.07
CA VAL A 256 -11.98 6.69 -13.70
C VAL A 256 -13.04 7.78 -13.46
N GLY A 257 -12.81 9.01 -13.94
CA GLY A 257 -13.79 10.09 -13.85
C GLY A 257 -15.11 9.78 -14.56
N ASP A 258 -15.04 9.20 -15.75
CA ASP A 258 -16.21 8.78 -16.52
C ASP A 258 -16.98 7.64 -15.81
N LEU A 259 -16.25 6.67 -15.24
CA LEU A 259 -16.85 5.58 -14.46
C LEU A 259 -17.57 6.09 -13.21
N VAL A 260 -16.97 7.02 -12.47
CA VAL A 260 -17.60 7.65 -11.29
C VAL A 260 -18.91 8.34 -11.69
N THR A 261 -18.87 9.14 -12.76
CA THR A 261 -20.06 9.82 -13.28
C THR A 261 -21.14 8.83 -13.71
N GLY A 262 -20.76 7.72 -14.35
CA GLY A 262 -21.65 6.63 -14.73
C GLY A 262 -22.30 5.94 -13.52
N LEU A 263 -21.52 5.65 -12.48
CA LEU A 263 -22.00 5.04 -11.23
C LEU A 263 -22.98 5.96 -10.49
N GLU A 264 -22.71 7.26 -10.41
CA GLU A 264 -23.66 8.22 -9.87
C GLU A 264 -24.97 8.25 -10.67
N GLY A 265 -24.87 8.19 -12.00
CA GLY A 265 -26.04 8.10 -12.89
C GLY A 265 -26.88 6.85 -12.62
N LEU A 266 -26.24 5.70 -12.46
CA LEU A 266 -26.89 4.44 -12.08
C LEU A 266 -27.52 4.53 -10.69
N GLY A 267 -26.83 5.10 -9.70
CA GLY A 267 -27.36 5.32 -8.36
C GLY A 267 -28.64 6.17 -8.38
N ARG A 268 -28.66 7.26 -9.16
CA ARG A 268 -29.86 8.08 -9.36
C ARG A 268 -31.02 7.33 -10.03
N ARG A 269 -30.73 6.42 -10.97
CA ARG A 269 -31.75 5.58 -11.62
C ARG A 269 -32.32 4.57 -10.64
N LEU A 270 -31.46 3.87 -9.90
CA LEU A 270 -31.86 2.89 -8.90
C LEU A 270 -32.76 3.52 -7.82
N ASN A 271 -32.39 4.70 -7.33
CA ASN A 271 -33.20 5.41 -6.34
C ASN A 271 -34.59 5.79 -6.88
N ARG A 272 -34.68 6.26 -8.14
CA ARG A 272 -35.97 6.55 -8.78
C ARG A 272 -36.84 5.29 -8.90
N THR A 273 -36.27 4.19 -9.40
CA THR A 273 -36.99 2.93 -9.52
C THR A 273 -37.44 2.40 -8.16
N SER A 274 -36.61 2.51 -7.12
CA SER A 274 -36.97 2.14 -5.75
C SER A 274 -38.17 2.95 -5.21
N GLN A 275 -38.16 4.27 -5.42
CA GLN A 275 -39.27 5.14 -5.04
C GLN A 275 -40.55 4.83 -5.81
N GLU A 276 -40.45 4.52 -7.10
CA GLU A 276 -41.59 4.13 -7.94
C GLU A 276 -42.19 2.81 -7.47
N LEU A 277 -41.34 1.80 -7.18
CA LEU A 277 -41.77 0.53 -6.63
C LEU A 277 -42.49 0.69 -5.28
N ALA A 278 -41.99 1.58 -4.41
CA ALA A 278 -42.62 1.88 -3.13
C ALA A 278 -44.01 2.53 -3.29
N ARG A 279 -44.17 3.42 -4.29
CA ARG A 279 -45.48 4.02 -4.62
C ARG A 279 -46.46 2.98 -5.14
N GLU A 280 -46.04 2.15 -6.09
CA GLU A 280 -46.85 1.06 -6.64
C GLU A 280 -47.29 0.09 -5.54
N LEU A 281 -46.37 -0.32 -4.66
CA LEU A 281 -46.69 -1.20 -3.53
C LEU A 281 -47.73 -0.58 -2.59
N SER A 282 -47.61 0.71 -2.28
CA SER A 282 -48.60 1.43 -1.48
C SER A 282 -49.96 1.51 -2.19
N GLY A 283 -49.95 1.71 -3.52
CA GLY A 283 -51.16 1.73 -4.33
C GLY A 283 -51.88 0.38 -4.35
N VAL A 284 -51.12 -0.70 -4.54
CA VAL A 284 -51.64 -2.08 -4.48
C VAL A 284 -52.23 -2.37 -3.10
N LYS A 285 -51.54 -2.00 -2.01
CA LYS A 285 -52.05 -2.18 -0.66
C LYS A 285 -53.38 -1.47 -0.43
N GLN A 286 -53.48 -0.21 -0.85
CA GLN A 286 -54.73 0.55 -0.74
C GLN A 286 -55.84 -0.05 -1.61
N GLY A 287 -55.49 -0.54 -2.81
CA GLY A 287 -56.41 -1.25 -3.68
C GLY A 287 -56.95 -2.53 -3.03
N GLN A 288 -56.09 -3.30 -2.37
CA GLN A 288 -56.46 -4.49 -1.62
C GLN A 288 -57.43 -4.17 -0.48
N GLU A 289 -57.12 -3.17 0.35
CA GLU A 289 -57.99 -2.74 1.46
C GLU A 289 -59.37 -2.28 0.95
N ARG A 290 -59.42 -1.55 -0.18
CA ARG A 290 -60.69 -1.15 -0.80
C ARG A 290 -61.48 -2.34 -1.32
N LEU A 291 -60.82 -3.30 -1.95
CA LEU A 291 -61.48 -4.49 -2.50
C LEU A 291 -62.07 -5.35 -1.37
N GLU A 292 -61.31 -5.53 -0.28
CA GLU A 292 -61.76 -6.24 0.91
C GLU A 292 -63.01 -5.58 1.52
N ALA A 293 -62.99 -4.26 1.71
CA ALA A 293 -64.14 -3.52 2.21
C ALA A 293 -65.38 -3.61 1.29
N VAL A 294 -65.20 -3.60 -0.04
CA VAL A 294 -66.30 -3.76 -0.99
C VAL A 294 -66.87 -5.18 -0.93
N LEU A 295 -66.01 -6.18 -0.84
CA LEU A 295 -66.43 -7.59 -0.72
C LEU A 295 -67.22 -7.82 0.57
N GLU A 296 -66.73 -7.34 1.72
CA GLU A 296 -67.45 -7.43 3.00
C GLU A 296 -68.82 -6.73 2.94
N ALA A 297 -68.88 -5.54 2.35
CA ALA A 297 -70.14 -4.81 2.19
C ALA A 297 -71.13 -5.54 1.27
N GLN A 298 -70.64 -6.14 0.17
CA GLN A 298 -71.48 -6.94 -0.72
C GLN A 298 -71.98 -8.21 -0.05
N GLU A 299 -71.13 -8.93 0.67
CA GLU A 299 -71.50 -10.13 1.42
C GLU A 299 -72.60 -9.81 2.43
N LYS A 300 -72.43 -8.75 3.23
CA LYS A 300 -73.44 -8.31 4.19
C LYS A 300 -74.77 -8.00 3.51
N ARG A 301 -74.74 -7.24 2.40
CA ARG A 301 -75.94 -6.87 1.64
C ARG A 301 -76.65 -8.08 1.03
N LEU A 302 -75.89 -9.05 0.53
CA LEU A 302 -76.45 -10.30 -0.01
C LEU A 302 -77.09 -11.13 1.10
N ASN A 303 -76.45 -11.22 2.28
CA ASN A 303 -77.01 -11.92 3.44
C ASN A 303 -78.31 -11.27 3.95
N GLU A 304 -78.36 -9.93 4.02
CA GLU A 304 -79.59 -9.20 4.36
C GLU A 304 -80.72 -9.51 3.35
N ARG A 305 -80.44 -9.42 2.05
CA ARG A 305 -81.42 -9.77 1.00
C ARG A 305 -81.88 -11.21 1.07
N LEU A 306 -80.97 -12.15 1.32
CA LEU A 306 -81.31 -13.57 1.46
C LEU A 306 -82.23 -13.79 2.66
N SER A 307 -81.98 -13.09 3.78
CA SER A 307 -82.86 -13.11 4.95
C SER A 307 -84.24 -12.56 4.63
N ASP A 308 -84.32 -11.40 3.97
CA ASP A 308 -85.60 -10.77 3.59
C ASP A 308 -86.40 -11.68 2.64
N ILE A 309 -85.77 -12.20 1.59
CA ILE A 309 -86.39 -13.15 0.65
C ILE A 309 -86.86 -14.41 1.37
N SER A 310 -86.07 -14.92 2.32
CA SER A 310 -86.48 -16.10 3.10
C SER A 310 -87.70 -15.81 3.98
N GLN A 311 -87.83 -14.61 4.53
CA GLN A 311 -89.01 -14.20 5.31
C GLN A 311 -90.24 -14.04 4.41
N GLU A 312 -90.09 -13.37 3.26
CA GLU A 312 -91.16 -13.23 2.27
C GLU A 312 -91.65 -14.59 1.78
N LEU A 313 -90.73 -15.51 1.46
CA LEU A 313 -91.07 -16.86 1.03
C LEU A 313 -91.87 -17.63 2.09
N ASN A 314 -91.49 -17.52 3.37
CA ASN A 314 -92.22 -18.16 4.46
C ASN A 314 -93.63 -17.56 4.64
N ALA A 315 -93.76 -16.23 4.53
CA ALA A 315 -95.05 -15.55 4.60
C ALA A 315 -95.97 -15.98 3.46
N THR A 316 -95.48 -15.93 2.21
CA THR A 316 -96.24 -16.39 1.04
C THR A 316 -96.60 -17.88 1.15
N SER A 317 -95.70 -18.73 1.66
CA SER A 317 -96.02 -20.14 1.91
C SER A 317 -97.16 -20.30 2.92
N SER A 318 -97.20 -19.49 3.99
CA SER A 318 -98.29 -19.50 4.96
C SER A 318 -99.61 -19.02 4.35
N GLU A 319 -99.58 -17.96 3.54
CA GLU A 319 -100.76 -17.45 2.83
C GLU A 319 -101.32 -18.49 1.85
N VAL A 320 -100.45 -19.20 1.13
CA VAL A 320 -100.85 -20.29 0.23
C VAL A 320 -101.52 -21.42 1.00
N GLU A 321 -101.00 -21.83 2.17
CA GLU A 321 -101.66 -22.83 3.00
C GLU A 321 -103.02 -22.36 3.54
N GLU A 322 -103.13 -21.10 3.95
CA GLU A 322 -104.42 -20.53 4.36
C GLU A 322 -105.43 -20.50 3.20
N LEU A 323 -105.00 -20.08 2.02
CA LEU A 323 -105.84 -20.08 0.82
C LEU A 323 -106.28 -21.48 0.42
N LYS A 324 -105.43 -22.50 0.53
CA LYS A 324 -105.82 -23.91 0.30
C LYS A 324 -106.95 -24.34 1.22
N ILE A 325 -106.88 -23.97 2.51
CA ILE A 325 -107.94 -24.28 3.48
C ILE A 325 -109.24 -23.57 3.09
N ARG A 326 -109.18 -22.27 2.77
CA ARG A 326 -110.37 -21.51 2.35
C ARG A 326 -111.00 -22.02 1.06
N VAL A 327 -110.18 -22.44 0.08
CA VAL A 327 -110.68 -23.05 -1.15
C VAL A 327 -111.41 -24.35 -0.83
N ALA A 328 -110.83 -25.22 0.02
CA ALA A 328 -111.50 -26.45 0.45
C ALA A 328 -112.84 -26.17 1.17
N GLU A 329 -112.90 -25.14 2.03
CA GLU A 329 -114.15 -24.74 2.69
C GLU A 329 -115.19 -24.19 1.70
N LEU A 330 -114.78 -23.35 0.74
CA LEU A 330 -115.67 -22.83 -0.30
C LEU A 330 -116.17 -23.93 -1.23
N GLU A 331 -115.34 -24.91 -1.56
CA GLU A 331 -115.74 -26.11 -2.30
C GLU A 331 -116.82 -26.88 -1.53
N GLU A 332 -116.65 -27.12 -0.23
CA GLU A 332 -117.66 -27.76 0.62
C GLU A 332 -118.98 -26.95 0.68
N GLN A 333 -118.89 -25.62 0.83
CA GLN A 333 -120.06 -24.74 0.82
C GLN A 333 -120.79 -24.76 -0.53
N LEU A 334 -120.06 -24.81 -1.65
CA LEU A 334 -120.61 -24.93 -2.99
C LEU A 334 -121.37 -26.26 -3.14
N GLU A 335 -120.76 -27.38 -2.74
CA GLU A 335 -121.41 -28.69 -2.76
C GLU A 335 -122.71 -28.70 -1.92
N ALA A 336 -122.68 -28.08 -0.74
CA ALA A 336 -123.86 -27.95 0.12
C ALA A 336 -124.98 -27.11 -0.54
N ARG A 337 -124.63 -25.99 -1.18
CA ARG A 337 -125.59 -25.14 -1.90
C ARG A 337 -126.16 -25.82 -3.14
N ASP A 338 -125.36 -26.57 -3.88
CA ASP A 338 -125.84 -27.36 -5.01
C ASP A 338 -126.85 -28.43 -4.57
N LEU A 339 -126.61 -29.06 -3.41
CA LEU A 339 -127.58 -29.97 -2.80
C LEU A 339 -128.89 -29.25 -2.44
N GLU A 340 -128.81 -28.06 -1.85
CA GLU A 340 -129.98 -27.25 -1.51
C GLU A 340 -130.77 -26.79 -2.76
N ILE A 341 -130.08 -26.36 -3.82
CA ILE A 341 -130.68 -26.02 -5.11
C ILE A 341 -131.37 -27.25 -5.71
N MET A 342 -130.77 -28.43 -5.64
CA MET A 342 -131.42 -29.68 -6.05
C MET A 342 -132.71 -29.95 -5.27
N GLN A 343 -132.71 -29.73 -3.94
CA GLN A 343 -133.91 -29.87 -3.13
C GLN A 343 -134.98 -28.83 -3.51
N LEU A 344 -134.60 -27.57 -3.68
CA LEU A 344 -135.52 -26.49 -4.08
C LEU A 344 -136.10 -26.73 -5.48
N ARG A 345 -135.30 -27.20 -6.45
CA ARG A 345 -135.79 -27.62 -7.77
C ARG A 345 -136.83 -28.73 -7.65
N ARG A 346 -136.61 -29.69 -6.75
CA ARG A 346 -137.59 -30.75 -6.46
C ARG A 346 -138.88 -30.21 -5.84
N TYR A 347 -138.80 -29.28 -4.90
CA TYR A 347 -139.99 -28.62 -4.35
C TYR A 347 -140.71 -27.77 -5.41
N GLY A 348 -139.97 -27.05 -6.26
CA GLY A 348 -140.51 -26.24 -7.34
C GLY A 348 -141.25 -27.06 -8.40
N THR A 349 -140.73 -28.24 -8.76
CA THR A 349 -141.46 -29.16 -9.67
C THR A 349 -142.73 -29.69 -9.04
N ILE A 350 -142.71 -30.05 -7.74
CA ILE A 350 -143.91 -30.46 -7.00
C ILE A 350 -144.95 -29.33 -6.96
N LEU A 351 -144.54 -28.10 -6.65
CA LEU A 351 -145.44 -26.95 -6.58
C LEU A 351 -146.02 -26.61 -7.96
N SER A 352 -145.21 -26.66 -9.02
CA SER A 352 -145.68 -26.47 -10.39
C SER A 352 -146.76 -27.48 -10.76
N LEU A 353 -146.56 -28.77 -10.42
CA LEU A 353 -147.57 -29.81 -10.60
C LEU A 353 -148.87 -29.50 -9.84
N LEU A 354 -148.78 -28.99 -8.60
CA LEU A 354 -149.96 -28.58 -7.82
C LEU A 354 -150.69 -27.39 -8.43
N VAL A 355 -149.98 -26.37 -8.95
CA VAL A 355 -150.58 -25.22 -9.63
C VAL A 355 -151.24 -25.64 -10.95
N PHE A 356 -150.60 -26.51 -11.74
CA PHE A 356 -151.23 -27.08 -12.93
C PHE A 356 -152.51 -27.84 -12.57
N ALA A 357 -152.51 -28.63 -11.49
CA ALA A 357 -153.71 -29.29 -10.99
C ALA A 357 -154.81 -28.29 -10.59
N SER A 358 -154.45 -27.17 -9.93
CA SER A 358 -155.44 -26.14 -9.54
C SER A 358 -156.02 -25.38 -10.74
N ILE A 359 -155.22 -25.09 -11.77
CA ILE A 359 -155.68 -24.46 -13.02
C ILE A 359 -156.63 -25.41 -13.77
N ILE A 360 -156.31 -26.71 -13.84
CA ILE A 360 -157.20 -27.72 -14.42
C ILE A 360 -158.53 -27.79 -13.64
N LEU A 361 -158.49 -27.74 -12.31
CA LEU A 361 -159.68 -27.67 -11.45
C LEU A 361 -160.51 -26.39 -11.68
N ALA A 362 -159.86 -25.22 -11.82
CA ALA A 362 -160.53 -23.95 -12.08
C ALA A 362 -161.17 -23.91 -13.48
N ALA A 363 -160.49 -24.44 -14.50
CA ALA A 363 -161.01 -24.57 -15.86
C ALA A 363 -162.20 -25.54 -15.92
N ALA A 364 -162.16 -26.65 -15.16
CA ALA A 364 -163.31 -27.54 -14.99
C ALA A 364 -164.50 -26.84 -14.31
N GLY A 365 -164.23 -25.98 -13.32
CA GLY A 365 -165.24 -25.13 -12.69
C GLY A 365 -165.90 -24.13 -13.65
N LEU A 366 -165.12 -23.47 -14.51
CA LEU A 366 -165.63 -22.55 -15.52
C LEU A 366 -166.46 -23.25 -16.61
N GLY A 367 -166.08 -24.48 -16.99
CA GLY A 367 -166.83 -25.30 -17.95
C GLY A 367 -168.21 -25.73 -17.44
N LEU A 368 -168.37 -25.87 -16.11
CA LEU A 368 -169.66 -26.15 -15.46
C LEU A 368 -170.54 -24.89 -15.38
N ALA A 369 -169.97 -23.71 -15.12
CA ALA A 369 -170.71 -22.45 -15.08
C ALA A 369 -171.27 -22.03 -16.45
N LEU A 370 -170.52 -22.25 -17.54
CA LEU A 370 -170.97 -21.95 -18.91
C LEU A 370 -172.06 -22.88 -19.45
N ARG A 371 -172.30 -24.04 -18.81
CA ARG A 371 -173.44 -24.92 -19.13
C ARG A 371 -174.72 -24.54 -18.38
N ALA A 372 -174.63 -23.77 -17.29
CA ALA A 372 -175.80 -23.39 -16.48
C ALA A 372 -176.56 -22.17 -17.05
N THR A 373 -175.90 -21.25 -17.76
CA THR A 373 -176.55 -20.05 -18.32
C THR A 373 -177.31 -20.29 -19.62
N LYS A 374 -177.12 -21.44 -20.29
CA LYS A 374 -177.83 -21.81 -21.52
C LYS A 374 -179.20 -22.48 -21.27
N ALA A 375 -179.64 -22.56 -20.01
CA ALA A 375 -180.86 -23.25 -19.59
C ALA A 375 -181.95 -22.32 -19.01
N ALA A 376 -181.81 -21.00 -19.09
CA ALA A 376 -182.86 -20.06 -18.68
C ALA A 376 -183.16 -19.08 -19.83
N SER A 377 -183.87 -19.64 -20.81
CA SER A 377 -184.83 -18.96 -21.68
C SER A 377 -185.98 -18.35 -20.89
#